data_AF-A0A7D3ZPM8-F1
#
_entry.id   AF-A0A7D3ZPM8-F1
#
_cell.length_a   1.000
_cell.length_b   1.000
_cell.length_c   1.000
_cell.angle_alpha   90.00
_cell.angle_beta   90.00
_cell.angle_gamma   90.00
#
_symmetry.space_group_name_H-M   'P 1'
#
loop_
_entity.id
_entity.type
_entity.pdbx_description
1 polymer ?
#
loop_
_entity_poly.entity_id
_entity_poly.type
_entity_poly.pdbx_seq_one_letter_code
_entity_poly.pdbx_strand_id
1 'polypeptide(L)'
;MARALGWTVDSASEGIIELDTGLGPSSGSVELDWEGTVNTVRVLVTSFIDSDEAAERAWLRDAFVHATGLLTATLGDPTHRIPGSSPDVRWRGPDSTIGLTSTSVRLMIFSAGNDYLDEDDLQGQGIGVKWSAFAESLEGNETVHFPLLGLPNVED
;
A
#
# COMPACT_ATOMS: atom_id res chain seq x y z
N MET A 1 14.89 11.15 2.92
CA MET A 1 13.62 11.11 2.16
C MET A 1 12.50 11.83 2.91
N ALA A 2 12.02 11.32 4.05
CA ALA A 2 10.90 11.90 4.81
C ALA A 2 10.96 13.43 4.98
N ARG A 3 12.07 13.96 5.52
CA ARG A 3 12.28 15.42 5.67
C ARG A 3 12.16 16.23 4.37
N ALA A 4 12.55 15.68 3.23
CA ALA A 4 12.45 16.38 1.94
C ALA A 4 11.01 16.46 1.43
N LEU A 5 10.16 15.53 1.86
CA LEU A 5 8.73 15.47 1.53
C LEU A 5 7.86 16.14 2.62
N GLY A 6 8.49 16.68 3.67
CA GLY A 6 7.79 17.24 4.82
C GLY A 6 7.14 16.17 5.72
N TRP A 7 7.48 14.90 5.55
CA TRP A 7 6.94 13.79 6.34
C TRP A 7 7.70 13.61 7.64
N THR A 8 6.98 13.16 8.67
CA THR A 8 7.55 12.80 9.98
C THR A 8 7.59 11.28 10.13
N VAL A 9 8.59 10.76 10.83
CA VAL A 9 8.64 9.33 11.19
C VAL A 9 7.91 9.15 12.50
N ASP A 10 6.86 8.33 12.49
CA ASP A 10 6.08 8.02 13.69
C ASP A 10 6.70 6.86 14.45
N SER A 11 7.02 5.79 13.72
CA SER A 11 7.59 4.58 14.27
C SER A 11 8.56 3.94 13.27
N ALA A 12 9.50 3.15 13.78
CA ALA A 12 10.38 2.31 12.97
C ALA A 12 10.60 0.99 13.69
N SER A 13 10.29 -0.11 13.02
CA SER A 13 10.50 -1.47 13.49
C SER A 13 11.24 -2.28 12.42
N GLU A 14 11.53 -3.54 12.71
CA GLU A 14 12.20 -4.41 11.75
C GLU A 14 11.30 -4.58 10.51
N GLY A 15 11.80 -4.15 9.35
CA GLY A 15 11.11 -4.29 8.07
C GLY A 15 10.07 -3.21 7.73
N ILE A 16 9.73 -2.28 8.63
CA ILE A 16 8.77 -1.20 8.32
C ILE A 16 9.07 0.11 9.04
N ILE A 17 8.89 1.22 8.32
CA ILE A 17 8.94 2.58 8.84
C ILE A 17 7.57 3.22 8.61
N GLU A 18 6.92 3.69 9.67
CA GLU A 18 5.66 4.41 9.57
C GLU A 18 5.86 5.92 9.58
N LEU A 19 5.03 6.60 8.82
CA LEU A 19 5.18 8.01 8.50
C LEU A 19 3.86 8.75 8.68
N ASP A 20 3.94 9.99 9.17
CA ASP A 20 2.90 10.99 8.99
C ASP A 20 3.23 11.78 7.72
N THR A 21 2.41 11.59 6.68
CA THR A 21 2.52 12.26 5.38
C THR A 21 1.71 13.56 5.30
N GLY A 22 1.21 14.06 6.43
CA GLY A 22 0.31 15.21 6.55
C GLY A 22 -1.17 14.83 6.58
N LEU A 23 -1.49 13.54 6.50
CA LEU A 23 -2.86 13.00 6.68
C LEU A 23 -3.06 12.37 8.07
N GLY A 24 -2.09 12.54 8.97
CA GLY A 24 -2.10 12.03 10.33
C GLY A 24 -1.18 10.83 10.53
N PRO A 25 -1.11 10.29 11.74
CA PRO A 25 -0.21 9.20 12.08
C PRO A 25 -0.40 7.96 11.18
N SER A 26 0.71 7.32 10.80
CA SER A 26 0.75 6.13 9.95
C SER A 26 0.01 6.28 8.62
N SER A 27 -0.02 7.51 8.08
CA SER A 27 -0.57 7.82 6.76
C SER A 27 0.38 7.50 5.60
N GLY A 28 1.60 7.08 5.90
CA GLY A 28 2.49 6.45 4.95
C GLY A 28 3.33 5.37 5.60
N SER A 29 3.91 4.51 4.77
CA SER A 29 4.85 3.50 5.22
C SER A 29 5.93 3.22 4.17
N VAL A 30 7.07 2.73 4.66
CA VAL A 30 8.14 2.19 3.85
C VAL A 30 8.42 0.78 4.35
N GLU A 31 8.17 -0.21 3.51
CA GLU A 31 8.49 -1.61 3.77
C GLU A 31 9.91 -1.90 3.26
N LEU A 32 10.70 -2.56 4.09
CA LEU A 32 12.07 -2.97 3.79
C LEU A 32 12.14 -4.49 3.69
N ASP A 33 13.03 -5.01 2.84
CA ASP A 33 13.42 -6.42 2.89
C ASP A 33 14.37 -6.70 4.06
N TRP A 34 14.79 -7.96 4.16
CA TRP A 34 15.73 -8.43 5.19
C TRP A 34 17.16 -7.87 5.03
N GLU A 35 17.51 -7.34 3.86
CA GLU A 35 18.77 -6.63 3.61
C GLU A 35 18.67 -5.12 3.93
N GLY A 36 17.47 -4.62 4.27
CA GLY A 36 17.19 -3.22 4.53
C GLY A 36 16.93 -2.38 3.27
N THR A 37 16.71 -3.02 2.13
CA THR A 37 16.35 -2.37 0.86
C THR A 37 14.86 -2.07 0.82
N VAL A 38 14.48 -0.93 0.24
CA VAL A 38 13.07 -0.53 0.12
C VAL A 38 12.35 -1.39 -0.90
N ASN A 39 11.37 -2.17 -0.44
CA ASN A 39 10.48 -2.95 -1.28
C ASN A 39 9.33 -2.09 -1.80
N THR A 40 8.65 -1.40 -0.89
CA THR A 40 7.45 -0.63 -1.20
C THR A 40 7.40 0.64 -0.37
N VAL A 41 7.00 1.74 -0.99
CA VAL A 41 6.57 2.97 -0.31
C VAL A 41 5.07 3.12 -0.52
N ARG A 42 4.32 3.39 0.54
CA ARG A 42 2.86 3.58 0.52
C ARG A 42 2.48 4.91 1.13
N VAL A 43 1.45 5.53 0.57
CA VAL A 43 0.88 6.78 1.07
C VAL A 43 -0.63 6.72 0.93
N LEU A 44 -1.36 7.07 1.99
CA LEU A 44 -2.80 7.22 1.95
C LEU A 44 -3.18 8.42 1.05
N VAL A 45 -4.24 8.26 0.27
CA VAL A 45 -4.82 9.35 -0.53
C VAL A 45 -6.04 9.95 0.15
N THR A 46 -6.74 9.14 0.94
CA THR A 46 -7.95 9.52 1.67
C THR A 46 -7.79 9.22 3.15
N SER A 47 -8.54 9.93 3.98
CA SER A 47 -8.82 9.47 5.34
C SER A 47 -9.59 8.14 5.32
N PHE A 48 -9.62 7.48 6.48
CA PHE A 48 -10.48 6.33 6.71
C PHE A 48 -11.97 6.72 6.59
N ILE A 49 -12.79 5.84 6.04
CA ILE A 49 -14.25 5.95 6.03
C ILE A 49 -14.88 4.83 6.86
N ASP A 50 -16.06 5.05 7.41
CA ASP A 50 -16.83 3.98 8.03
C ASP A 50 -17.35 3.03 6.94
N SER A 51 -16.90 1.78 7.00
CA SER A 51 -17.08 0.82 5.91
C SER A 51 -18.55 0.50 5.59
N ASP A 52 -19.48 0.78 6.52
CA ASP A 52 -20.88 0.36 6.41
C ASP A 52 -21.81 1.41 5.78
N GLU A 53 -21.40 2.69 5.71
CA GLU A 53 -22.23 3.74 5.15
C GLU A 53 -22.20 3.76 3.61
N ALA A 54 -23.38 3.63 2.99
CA ALA A 54 -23.49 3.57 1.53
C ALA A 54 -22.99 4.83 0.82
N ALA A 55 -23.16 6.00 1.45
CA ALA A 55 -22.69 7.29 0.93
C ALA A 55 -21.16 7.36 0.93
N GLU A 56 -20.51 6.90 1.99
CA GLU A 56 -19.06 6.91 2.10
C GLU A 56 -18.41 5.93 1.12
N ARG A 57 -18.99 4.73 0.93
CA ARG A 57 -18.54 3.80 -0.12
C ARG A 57 -18.68 4.37 -1.53
N ALA A 58 -19.75 5.13 -1.78
CA ALA A 58 -19.92 5.81 -3.07
C ALA A 58 -18.85 6.88 -3.26
N TRP A 59 -18.59 7.69 -2.23
CA TRP A 59 -17.52 8.68 -2.23
C TRP A 59 -16.14 8.05 -2.48
N LEU A 60 -15.83 6.92 -1.84
CA LEU A 60 -14.54 6.24 -2.02
C LEU A 60 -14.34 5.77 -3.47
N ARG A 61 -15.40 5.28 -4.12
CA ARG A 61 -15.38 4.90 -5.54
C ARG A 61 -15.15 6.11 -6.44
N ASP A 62 -15.83 7.22 -6.17
CA ASP A 62 -15.65 8.47 -6.92
C ASP A 62 -14.22 9.00 -6.75
N ALA A 63 -13.68 8.96 -5.54
CA ALA A 63 -12.29 9.31 -5.24
C ALA A 63 -11.31 8.40 -5.99
N PHE A 64 -11.58 7.10 -6.10
CA PHE A 64 -10.74 6.16 -6.83
C PHE A 64 -10.70 6.46 -8.33
N VAL A 65 -11.88 6.74 -8.92
CA VAL A 65 -11.99 7.14 -10.32
C VAL A 65 -11.27 8.46 -10.56
N HIS A 66 -11.44 9.44 -9.67
CA HIS A 66 -10.78 10.73 -9.77
C HIS A 66 -9.26 10.61 -9.70
N ALA A 67 -8.73 9.91 -8.69
CA ALA A 67 -7.30 9.68 -8.52
C ALA A 67 -6.71 8.90 -9.70
N THR A 68 -7.42 7.89 -10.22
CA THR A 68 -7.02 7.18 -11.44
C THR A 68 -6.89 8.13 -12.63
N GLY A 69 -7.83 9.06 -12.79
CA GLY A 69 -7.79 10.07 -13.86
C GLY A 69 -6.59 11.01 -13.73
N LEU A 70 -6.30 11.49 -12.52
CA LEU A 70 -5.13 12.35 -12.25
C LEU A 70 -3.80 11.64 -12.53
N LEU A 71 -3.67 10.39 -12.08
CA LEU A 71 -2.48 9.58 -12.32
C LEU A 71 -2.33 9.27 -13.81
N THR A 72 -3.42 8.94 -14.51
CA THR A 72 -3.40 8.70 -15.95
C THR A 72 -2.97 9.95 -16.74
N ALA A 73 -3.47 11.13 -16.36
CA ALA A 73 -3.06 12.38 -16.98
C ALA A 73 -1.57 12.70 -16.77
N THR A 74 -0.99 12.22 -15.67
CA THR A 74 0.40 12.51 -15.28
C THR A 74 1.39 11.46 -15.82
N LEU A 75 1.01 10.19 -15.77
CA LEU A 75 1.88 9.03 -16.05
C LEU A 75 1.58 8.36 -17.40
N GLY A 76 0.50 8.75 -18.08
CA GLY A 76 -0.02 8.08 -19.26
C GLY A 76 -0.97 6.93 -18.92
N ASP A 77 -1.29 6.11 -19.91
CA ASP A 77 -2.22 5.00 -19.72
C ASP A 77 -1.68 3.95 -18.73
N PRO A 78 -2.53 3.39 -17.86
CA PRO A 78 -2.11 2.33 -16.96
C PRO A 78 -1.76 1.07 -17.74
N THR A 79 -0.71 0.38 -17.29
CA THR A 79 -0.27 -0.89 -17.86
C THR A 79 -1.13 -2.06 -17.37
N HIS A 80 -1.71 -1.96 -16.17
CA HIS A 80 -2.60 -2.98 -15.62
C HIS A 80 -3.79 -2.36 -14.89
N ARG A 81 -4.93 -3.06 -14.98
CA ARG A 81 -6.15 -2.80 -14.21
C ARG A 81 -6.62 -4.12 -13.63
N ILE A 82 -6.56 -4.25 -12.31
CA ILE A 82 -6.87 -5.47 -11.57
C ILE A 82 -8.20 -5.22 -10.84
N PRO A 83 -9.32 -5.79 -11.32
CA PRO A 83 -10.59 -5.70 -10.62
C PRO A 83 -10.61 -6.61 -9.39
N GLY A 84 -11.46 -6.31 -8.42
CA GLY A 84 -11.63 -7.14 -7.23
C GLY A 84 -12.30 -6.38 -6.09
N SER A 85 -12.34 -6.99 -4.91
CA SER A 85 -12.76 -6.33 -3.67
C SER A 85 -11.82 -5.18 -3.28
N SER A 86 -10.55 -5.30 -3.65
CA SER A 86 -9.54 -4.25 -3.53
C SER A 86 -8.97 -3.94 -4.91
N PRO A 87 -9.65 -3.12 -5.74
CA PRO A 87 -9.20 -2.86 -7.10
C PRO A 87 -7.85 -2.13 -7.10
N ASP A 88 -7.04 -2.42 -8.11
CA ASP A 88 -5.70 -1.87 -8.28
C ASP A 88 -5.48 -1.41 -9.73
N VAL A 89 -4.89 -0.24 -9.91
CA VAL A 89 -4.49 0.32 -11.20
C VAL A 89 -3.01 0.64 -11.14
N ARG A 90 -2.24 0.13 -12.10
CA ARG A 90 -0.78 0.20 -12.09
C ARG A 90 -0.21 0.86 -13.34
N TRP A 91 0.81 1.68 -13.15
CA TRP A 91 1.62 2.33 -14.17
C TRP A 91 3.06 1.85 -14.03
N ARG A 92 3.40 0.81 -14.80
CA ARG A 92 4.73 0.21 -14.79
C ARG A 92 5.72 1.08 -15.56
N GLY A 93 6.76 1.53 -14.88
CA GLY A 93 7.95 2.12 -15.46
C GLY A 93 9.06 1.09 -15.68
N PRO A 94 10.28 1.55 -16.03
CA PRO A 94 11.42 0.66 -16.29
C PRO A 94 11.82 -0.21 -15.08
N ASP A 95 11.96 0.41 -13.90
CA ASP A 95 12.51 -0.25 -12.71
C ASP A 95 11.46 -0.43 -11.60
N SER A 96 10.43 0.41 -11.60
CA SER A 96 9.39 0.43 -10.58
C SER A 96 8.01 0.68 -11.17
N THR A 97 7.00 0.36 -10.39
CA THR A 97 5.60 0.58 -10.72
C THR A 97 4.97 1.48 -9.66
N ILE A 98 4.26 2.51 -10.13
CA ILE A 98 3.32 3.26 -9.30
C ILE A 98 1.96 2.56 -9.39
N GLY A 99 1.30 2.33 -8.28
CA GLY A 99 -0.06 1.82 -8.26
C GLY A 99 -1.00 2.62 -7.37
N LEU A 100 -2.29 2.54 -7.68
CA LEU A 100 -3.39 3.06 -6.90
C LEU A 100 -4.29 1.89 -6.54
N THR A 101 -4.43 1.62 -5.25
CA THR A 101 -5.32 0.59 -4.74
C THR A 101 -6.41 1.20 -3.87
N SER A 102 -7.63 0.67 -3.98
CA SER A 102 -8.72 0.93 -3.04
C SER A 102 -8.86 -0.26 -2.13
N THR A 103 -8.96 -0.05 -0.83
CA THR A 103 -9.52 -1.03 0.11
C THR A 103 -11.01 -0.75 0.28
N SER A 104 -11.65 -1.45 1.23
CA SER A 104 -13.03 -1.15 1.66
C SER A 104 -13.18 0.22 2.33
N VAL A 105 -12.10 0.79 2.87
CA VAL A 105 -12.15 1.94 3.79
C VAL A 105 -11.25 3.12 3.40
N ARG A 106 -10.33 2.96 2.44
CA ARG A 106 -9.43 4.04 2.00
C ARG A 106 -8.77 3.76 0.66
N LEU A 107 -8.15 4.80 0.11
CA LEU A 107 -7.31 4.74 -1.07
C LEU A 107 -5.84 4.89 -0.70
N MET A 108 -4.99 4.22 -1.46
CA MET A 108 -3.54 4.30 -1.30
C MET A 108 -2.84 4.37 -2.65
N ILE A 109 -1.82 5.21 -2.71
CA ILE A 109 -0.81 5.15 -3.76
C ILE A 109 0.39 4.38 -3.21
N PHE A 110 0.98 3.53 -4.03
CA PHE A 110 2.23 2.88 -3.73
C PHE A 110 3.23 3.00 -4.86
N SER A 111 4.51 2.86 -4.51
CA SER A 111 5.62 2.65 -5.43
C SER A 111 6.36 1.41 -4.97
N ALA A 112 6.56 0.45 -5.87
CA ALA A 112 7.30 -0.77 -5.58
C ALA A 112 8.22 -1.15 -6.75
N GLY A 113 9.30 -1.87 -6.45
CA GLY A 113 10.17 -2.45 -7.46
C GLY A 113 9.40 -3.45 -8.33
N ASN A 114 9.75 -3.50 -9.61
CA ASN A 114 9.09 -4.37 -10.58
C ASN A 114 9.21 -5.86 -10.20
N ASP A 115 10.39 -6.30 -9.77
CA ASP A 115 10.62 -7.70 -9.36
C ASP A 115 9.79 -8.09 -8.13
N TYR A 116 9.72 -7.20 -7.13
CA TYR A 116 8.90 -7.40 -5.94
C TYR A 116 7.41 -7.58 -6.28
N LEU A 117 6.88 -6.77 -7.19
CA LEU A 117 5.48 -6.88 -7.62
C LEU A 117 5.21 -8.14 -8.42
N ASP A 118 6.14 -8.53 -9.29
CA ASP A 118 5.99 -9.73 -10.09
C ASP A 118 5.96 -10.97 -9.18
N GLU A 119 6.77 -10.98 -8.10
CA GLU A 119 6.72 -12.02 -7.05
C GLU A 119 5.42 -11.98 -6.24
N ASP A 120 4.95 -10.81 -5.82
CA ASP A 120 3.69 -10.66 -5.06
C ASP A 120 2.47 -11.14 -5.86
N ASP A 121 2.44 -10.83 -7.16
CA ASP A 121 1.38 -11.26 -8.09
C ASP A 121 1.38 -12.78 -8.27
N LEU A 122 2.56 -13.40 -8.36
CA LEU A 122 2.69 -14.87 -8.43
C LEU A 122 2.17 -15.56 -7.16
N GLN A 123 2.32 -14.92 -6.00
CA GLN A 123 1.85 -15.43 -4.72
C GLN A 123 0.35 -15.14 -4.48
N GLY A 124 -0.25 -14.26 -5.29
CA GLY A 124 -1.67 -13.91 -5.22
C GLY A 124 -2.06 -13.14 -3.95
N GLN A 125 -1.09 -12.52 -3.25
CA GLN A 125 -1.36 -11.84 -1.99
C GLN A 125 -1.87 -10.43 -2.19
N GLY A 126 -1.37 -9.69 -3.17
CA GLY A 126 -1.84 -8.35 -3.51
C GLY A 126 -1.51 -7.31 -2.45
N ILE A 127 -0.76 -6.29 -2.85
CA ILE A 127 -0.40 -5.12 -2.03
C ILE A 127 -1.56 -4.54 -1.20
N GLY A 128 -2.78 -4.46 -1.73
CA GLY A 128 -3.94 -3.93 -1.01
C GLY A 128 -4.45 -4.82 0.14
N VAL A 129 -4.29 -6.14 0.04
CA VAL A 129 -4.80 -7.11 1.03
C VAL A 129 -3.88 -7.19 2.24
N LYS A 130 -2.55 -7.22 2.03
CA LYS A 130 -1.54 -7.21 3.11
C LYS A 130 -1.74 -6.03 4.07
N TRP A 131 -2.09 -4.87 3.53
CA TRP A 131 -2.29 -3.66 4.32
C TRP A 131 -3.64 -3.60 5.04
N SER A 132 -4.71 -4.13 4.45
CA SER A 132 -6.01 -4.23 5.16
C SER A 132 -5.86 -5.10 6.42
N ALA A 133 -5.22 -6.27 6.29
CA ALA A 133 -4.95 -7.14 7.44
C ALA A 133 -4.06 -6.47 8.51
N PHE A 134 -3.06 -5.69 8.07
CA PHE A 134 -2.22 -4.91 8.99
C PHE A 134 -2.99 -3.79 9.70
N ALA A 135 -3.81 -3.04 8.98
CA ALA A 135 -4.59 -1.95 9.55
C ALA A 135 -5.59 -2.43 10.60
N GLU A 136 -6.27 -3.53 10.32
CA GLU A 136 -7.16 -4.21 11.29
C GLU A 136 -6.39 -4.65 12.54
N SER A 137 -5.11 -5.01 12.41
CA SER A 137 -4.22 -5.38 13.52
C SER A 137 -3.56 -4.22 14.28
N LEU A 138 -3.69 -2.99 13.78
CA LEU A 138 -3.33 -1.80 14.56
C LEU A 138 -4.53 -1.30 15.39
N GLU A 139 -5.75 -1.60 14.96
CA GLU A 139 -7.00 -1.30 15.68
C GLU A 139 -7.32 -2.35 16.76
N GLY A 140 -7.01 -3.62 16.50
CA GLY A 140 -6.95 -4.67 17.52
C GLY A 140 -5.53 -4.75 18.08
N ASN A 141 -5.35 -4.77 19.40
CA ASN A 141 -4.03 -4.85 20.05
C ASN A 141 -3.34 -6.24 19.88
N GLU A 142 -3.32 -6.80 18.67
CA GLU A 142 -2.75 -8.09 18.32
C GLU A 142 -1.69 -7.93 17.22
N THR A 143 -0.45 -8.30 17.55
CA THR A 143 0.66 -8.38 16.60
C THR A 143 0.32 -9.35 15.46
N VAL A 144 0.08 -8.86 14.24
CA VAL A 144 0.01 -9.73 13.06
C VAL A 144 1.42 -10.14 12.65
N HIS A 145 1.70 -11.43 12.82
CA HIS A 145 2.84 -12.07 12.18
C HIS A 145 2.53 -12.23 10.69
N PHE A 146 3.21 -11.45 9.85
CA PHE A 146 3.29 -11.78 8.43
C PHE A 146 4.03 -13.11 8.29
N PRO A 147 3.49 -14.11 7.57
CA PRO A 147 4.28 -15.27 7.22
C PRO A 147 5.42 -14.80 6.32
N LEU A 148 6.64 -14.79 6.86
CA LEU A 148 7.87 -14.74 6.07
C LEU A 148 7.82 -15.93 5.12
N LEU A 149 7.55 -15.68 3.84
CA LEU A 149 7.55 -16.72 2.84
C LEU A 149 8.99 -17.17 2.59
N GLY A 150 9.33 -18.36 3.10
CA GLY A 150 10.32 -19.24 2.45
C GLY A 150 11.70 -19.38 3.08
N LEU A 151 11.83 -19.64 4.38
CA LEU A 151 13.04 -20.27 4.92
C LEU A 151 12.79 -21.77 5.23
N PRO A 152 13.70 -22.69 4.86
CA PRO A 152 13.66 -24.05 5.38
C PRO A 152 13.89 -23.99 6.90
N ASN A 153 13.08 -24.74 7.66
CA ASN A 153 13.32 -24.95 9.09
C ASN A 153 14.74 -25.48 9.26
N VAL A 154 15.60 -24.67 9.89
CA VAL A 154 16.82 -25.18 10.51
C VAL A 154 16.44 -25.48 11.95
N GLU A 155 16.06 -26.74 12.18
CA GLU A 155 16.03 -27.31 13.52
C GLU A 155 17.48 -27.58 13.93
N ASP A 156 17.90 -27.03 15.08
CA ASP A 156 19.07 -27.49 15.84
C ASP A 156 18.72 -28.77 16.63
#